data_AF-A0A520Y161-F1
#
_entry.id   AF-A0A520Y161-F1
#
_cell.length_a   1.000
_cell.length_b   1.000
_cell.length_c   1.000
_cell.angle_alpha   90.00
_cell.angle_beta   90.00
_cell.angle_gamma   90.00
#
_symmetry.space_group_name_H-M   'P 1'
#
loop_
_entity.id
_entity.type
_entity.pdbx_description
1 polymer ?
#
loop_
_entity_poly.entity_id
_entity_poly.type
_entity_poly.pdbx_seq_one_letter_code
_entity_poly.pdbx_strand_id
1 'polypeptide(L)'
;MDKRTPGFFADQDGILEIVVASGGSPSAEFRFIHADYRDELDLPAASFDLLVSLYAGFVSEHCTDYLKVGGTLLVNPSHGDVAMASIDPRYELSGVVTSRACRLPGTDREPQHVSRPQNPGRCHPGHAP
;
A
#
# COMPACT_ATOMS: atom_id res chain seq x y z
N MET A 1 -3.95 16.62 -10.38
CA MET A 1 -3.32 16.51 -9.04
C MET A 1 -3.64 17.73 -8.20
N ASP A 2 -3.75 17.58 -6.88
CA ASP A 2 -4.07 18.68 -5.96
C ASP A 2 -2.85 19.61 -5.81
N LYS A 3 -3.07 20.91 -6.02
CA LYS A 3 -2.03 21.95 -6.00
C LYS A 3 -1.57 22.33 -4.58
N ARG A 4 -2.32 21.95 -3.56
CA ARG A 4 -2.04 22.27 -2.14
C ARG A 4 -1.14 21.22 -1.50
N THR A 5 -1.19 19.98 -1.99
CA THR A 5 -0.42 18.86 -1.44
C THR A 5 1.08 19.12 -1.39
N PRO A 6 1.73 19.70 -2.43
CA PRO A 6 3.14 20.04 -2.34
C PRO A 6 3.47 21.03 -1.23
N GLY A 7 2.57 21.99 -0.95
CA GLY A 7 2.76 22.96 0.12
C GLY A 7 2.72 22.31 1.51
N PHE A 8 1.85 21.31 1.72
CA PHE A 8 1.82 20.54 2.96
C PHE A 8 3.12 19.76 3.17
N PHE A 9 3.64 19.10 2.12
CA PHE A 9 4.86 18.31 2.22
C PHE A 9 6.17 19.12 2.19
N ALA A 10 6.09 20.43 1.96
CA ALA A 10 7.23 21.33 2.09
C ALA A 10 7.59 21.63 3.56
N ASP A 11 6.64 21.48 4.49
CA ASP A 11 6.85 21.65 5.93
C ASP A 11 7.40 20.36 6.55
N GLN A 12 8.72 20.20 6.48
CA GLN A 12 9.41 18.99 6.97
C GLN A 12 9.29 18.83 8.48
N ASP A 13 9.41 19.94 9.22
CA ASP A 13 9.34 19.93 10.68
C ASP A 13 7.92 19.55 11.15
N GLY A 14 6.89 20.16 10.56
CA GLY A 14 5.50 19.84 10.88
C GLY A 14 5.14 18.37 10.57
N ILE A 15 5.73 17.78 9.51
CA ILE A 15 5.54 16.36 9.23
C ILE A 15 6.24 15.48 10.26
N LEU A 16 7.48 15.81 10.65
CA LEU A 16 8.19 15.07 11.69
C LEU A 16 7.46 15.14 13.04
N GLU A 17 6.85 16.28 13.38
CA GLU A 17 6.00 16.42 14.55
C GLU A 17 4.82 15.44 14.51
N ILE A 18 4.14 15.30 13.37
CA ILE A 18 3.04 14.33 13.18
C ILE A 18 3.55 12.89 13.32
N VAL A 19 4.70 12.57 12.72
CA VAL A 19 5.32 11.24 12.81
C VAL A 19 5.63 10.88 14.26
N VAL A 20 6.28 11.78 15.00
CA VAL A 20 6.61 11.58 16.42
C VAL A 20 5.35 11.47 17.28
N ALA A 21 4.37 12.33 17.08
CA ALA A 21 3.09 12.28 17.80
C ALA A 21 2.34 10.96 17.56
N SER A 22 2.58 10.32 16.42
CA SER A 22 2.02 9.01 16.06
C SER A 22 2.87 7.82 16.54
N GLY A 23 3.94 8.07 17.30
CA GLY A 23 4.84 7.04 17.85
C GLY A 23 6.01 6.67 16.93
N GLY A 24 6.26 7.42 15.86
CA GLY A 24 7.41 7.26 14.98
C GLY A 24 8.70 7.85 15.54
N SER A 25 9.82 7.60 14.85
CA SER A 25 11.14 8.14 15.24
C SER A 25 11.26 9.62 14.89
N PRO A 26 11.86 10.47 15.75
CA PRO A 26 12.20 11.84 15.41
C PRO A 26 13.31 11.93 14.33
N SER A 27 14.04 10.84 14.08
CA SER A 27 15.05 10.75 13.03
C SER A 27 14.51 10.08 11.75
N ALA A 28 13.18 9.99 11.59
CA ALA A 28 12.59 9.39 10.41
C ALA A 28 12.89 10.24 9.17
N GLU A 29 13.16 9.56 8.05
CA GLU A 29 13.29 10.20 6.75
C GLU A 29 12.00 9.97 5.96
N PHE A 30 11.56 10.98 5.22
CA PHE A 30 10.42 10.85 4.33
C PHE A 30 10.69 11.57 3.00
N ARG A 31 10.09 11.06 1.92
CA ARG A 31 10.17 11.64 0.59
C ARG A 31 8.75 11.75 0.04
N PHE A 32 8.33 12.98 -0.31
CA PHE A 32 7.10 13.20 -1.05
C PHE A 32 7.42 13.27 -2.55
N ILE A 33 6.66 12.51 -3.36
CA ILE A 33 6.79 12.50 -4.81
C ILE A 33 5.45 12.97 -5.40
N HIS A 34 5.46 14.16 -6.00
CA HIS A 34 4.29 14.71 -6.68
C HIS A 34 4.26 14.25 -8.14
N ALA A 35 3.81 13.02 -8.36
CA ALA A 35 3.77 12.40 -9.68
C ALA A 35 2.55 11.48 -9.83
N ASP A 36 2.31 11.04 -11.06
CA ASP A 36 1.38 9.95 -11.35
C ASP A 36 2.14 8.66 -11.12
N TYR A 37 1.65 7.78 -10.25
CA TYR A 37 2.36 6.55 -9.90
C TYR A 37 2.39 5.53 -11.06
N ARG A 38 1.66 5.79 -12.14
CA ARG A 38 1.71 5.00 -13.37
C ARG A 38 2.94 5.30 -14.22
N ASP A 39 3.60 6.43 -13.94
CA ASP A 39 4.87 6.82 -14.53
C ASP A 39 6.04 6.36 -13.65
N GLU A 40 7.27 6.43 -14.16
CA GLU A 40 8.47 6.09 -13.41
C GLU A 40 8.70 7.08 -12.25
N LEU A 41 8.84 6.54 -11.02
CA LEU A 41 8.93 7.34 -9.79
C LEU A 41 10.38 7.59 -9.32
N ASP A 42 11.38 7.11 -10.05
CA ASP A 42 12.80 7.16 -9.64
C ASP A 42 12.99 6.58 -8.22
N LEU A 43 12.42 5.39 -8.04
CA LEU A 43 12.52 4.58 -6.83
C LEU A 43 13.22 3.26 -7.17
N PRO A 44 14.06 2.74 -6.28
CA PRO A 44 14.70 1.45 -6.52
C PRO A 44 13.66 0.32 -6.56
N ALA A 45 13.84 -0.60 -7.50
CA ALA A 45 13.02 -1.81 -7.56
C ALA A 45 13.30 -2.71 -6.35
N ALA A 46 12.28 -3.45 -5.90
CA ALA A 46 12.36 -4.41 -4.81
C ALA A 46 13.10 -3.90 -3.55
N SER A 47 12.84 -2.65 -3.15
CA SER A 47 13.52 -2.00 -2.01
C SER A 47 12.63 -1.77 -0.80
N PHE A 48 11.30 -1.87 -0.96
CA PHE A 48 10.35 -1.62 0.11
C PHE A 48 9.83 -2.92 0.74
N ASP A 49 9.64 -2.91 2.06
CA ASP A 49 9.07 -4.04 2.81
C ASP A 49 7.54 -3.93 2.97
N LEU A 50 6.99 -2.71 2.81
CA LEU A 50 5.58 -2.40 2.93
C LEU A 50 5.15 -1.41 1.86
N LEU A 51 4.08 -1.74 1.13
CA LEU A 51 3.37 -0.86 0.21
C LEU A 51 1.95 -0.67 0.72
N VAL A 52 1.51 0.57 0.87
CA VAL A 52 0.16 0.89 1.36
C VAL A 52 -0.63 1.62 0.28
N SER A 53 -1.70 0.98 -0.19
CA SER A 53 -2.64 1.54 -1.18
C SER A 53 -3.93 1.96 -0.49
N LEU A 54 -4.05 3.26 -0.18
CA LEU A 54 -5.26 3.84 0.41
C LEU A 54 -5.93 4.75 -0.62
N TYR A 55 -7.09 4.33 -1.13
CA TYR A 55 -7.97 5.16 -1.97
C TYR A 55 -7.31 5.68 -3.27
N ALA A 56 -6.36 4.94 -3.84
CA ALA A 56 -5.54 5.41 -4.95
C ALA A 56 -5.80 4.71 -6.31
N GLY A 57 -6.78 3.81 -6.42
CA GLY A 57 -6.98 3.00 -7.63
C GLY A 57 -6.06 1.78 -7.67
N PHE A 58 -5.64 1.33 -8.86
CA PHE A 58 -4.89 0.08 -9.07
C PHE A 58 -3.38 0.23 -8.79
N VAL A 59 -3.02 0.47 -7.52
CA VAL A 59 -1.61 0.63 -7.11
C VAL A 59 -0.85 -0.68 -7.22
N SER A 60 -1.50 -1.82 -6.98
CA SER A 60 -0.87 -3.13 -7.13
C SER A 60 -0.30 -3.32 -8.53
N GLU A 61 -1.01 -2.93 -9.58
CA GLU A 61 -0.54 -3.07 -10.96
C GLU A 61 0.80 -2.34 -11.21
N HIS A 62 0.88 -1.07 -10.80
CA HIS A 62 1.97 -0.17 -11.18
C HIS A 62 3.13 -0.11 -10.17
N CYS A 63 2.87 -0.39 -8.89
CA CYS A 63 3.85 -0.21 -7.82
C CYS A 63 4.41 -1.52 -7.25
N THR A 64 3.94 -2.69 -7.73
CA THR A 64 4.47 -4.01 -7.26
C THR A 64 5.97 -4.09 -7.40
N ASP A 65 6.55 -3.54 -8.46
CA ASP A 65 7.97 -3.71 -8.78
C ASP A 65 8.90 -3.03 -7.75
N TYR A 66 8.39 -2.06 -6.98
CA TYR A 66 9.12 -1.45 -5.87
C TYR A 66 9.08 -2.32 -4.59
N LEU A 67 8.10 -3.21 -4.47
CA LEU A 67 7.91 -4.08 -3.30
C LEU A 67 8.82 -5.31 -3.40
N LYS A 68 9.54 -5.60 -2.31
CA LYS A 68 10.34 -6.83 -2.21
C LYS A 68 9.46 -8.07 -2.33
N VAL A 69 10.04 -9.17 -2.83
CA VAL A 69 9.48 -10.50 -2.61
C VAL A 69 9.42 -10.77 -1.11
N GLY A 70 8.25 -11.18 -0.61
CA GLY A 70 7.98 -11.33 0.83
C GLY A 70 7.62 -10.02 1.55
N GLY A 71 7.68 -8.88 0.87
CA GLY A 71 7.11 -7.62 1.34
C GLY A 71 5.59 -7.71 1.51
N THR A 72 4.98 -6.70 2.10
CA THR A 72 3.54 -6.68 2.35
C THR A 72 2.86 -5.56 1.58
N LEU A 73 1.79 -5.89 0.88
CA LEU A 73 0.86 -4.96 0.27
C LEU A 73 -0.38 -4.86 1.18
N LEU A 74 -0.62 -3.67 1.73
CA LEU A 74 -1.84 -3.35 2.48
C LEU A 74 -2.75 -2.50 1.59
N VAL A 75 -3.89 -3.06 1.20
CA VAL A 75 -4.82 -2.41 0.26
C VAL A 75 -6.18 -2.27 0.91
N ASN A 76 -6.77 -1.09 0.73
CA ASN A 76 -8.17 -0.88 1.01
C ASN A 76 -9.03 -1.39 -0.18
N PRO A 77 -10.10 -2.18 0.02
CA PRO A 77 -11.03 -2.64 -1.04
C PRO A 77 -11.64 -1.54 -1.92
N SER A 78 -11.54 -0.28 -1.52
CA SER A 78 -11.91 0.86 -2.36
C SER A 78 -11.26 0.79 -3.76
N HIS A 79 -12.05 1.03 -4.81
CA HIS A 79 -11.59 1.16 -6.20
C HIS A 79 -11.02 -0.11 -6.86
N GLY A 80 -11.23 -1.30 -6.29
CA GLY A 80 -10.99 -2.58 -6.97
C GLY A 80 -9.54 -3.09 -6.95
N ASP A 81 -8.62 -2.40 -6.28
CA ASP A 81 -7.22 -2.82 -6.17
C ASP A 81 -7.06 -4.14 -5.40
N VAL A 82 -7.96 -4.42 -4.44
CA VAL A 82 -8.05 -5.73 -3.78
C VAL A 82 -8.39 -6.84 -4.77
N ALA A 83 -9.33 -6.58 -5.70
CA ALA A 83 -9.73 -7.57 -6.69
C ALA A 83 -8.60 -7.83 -7.70
N MET A 84 -7.84 -6.80 -8.06
CA MET A 84 -6.65 -6.96 -8.91
C MET A 84 -5.55 -7.75 -8.19
N ALA A 85 -5.23 -7.37 -6.95
CA ALA A 85 -4.23 -8.07 -6.16
C ALA A 85 -4.63 -9.51 -5.81
N SER A 86 -5.92 -9.85 -5.77
CA SER A 86 -6.38 -11.22 -5.47
C SER A 86 -6.30 -12.18 -6.66
N ILE A 87 -6.30 -11.66 -7.89
CA ILE A 87 -6.16 -12.46 -9.12
C ILE A 87 -4.75 -12.39 -9.72
N ASP A 88 -3.90 -11.48 -9.24
CA ASP A 88 -2.52 -11.35 -9.68
C ASP A 88 -1.68 -12.51 -9.11
N PRO A 89 -1.09 -13.38 -9.96
CA PRO A 89 -0.31 -14.53 -9.52
C PRO A 89 0.98 -14.14 -8.78
N ARG A 90 1.40 -12.88 -8.85
CA ARG A 90 2.53 -12.37 -8.06
C ARG A 90 2.19 -12.30 -6.58
N TYR A 91 0.92 -12.29 -6.18
CA TYR A 91 0.50 -12.09 -4.80
C TYR A 91 -0.09 -13.35 -4.15
N GLU A 92 0.10 -13.46 -2.83
CA GLU A 92 -0.60 -14.38 -1.95
C GLU A 92 -1.38 -13.60 -0.90
N LEU A 93 -2.66 -13.92 -0.69
CA LEU A 93 -3.41 -13.33 0.41
C LEU A 93 -2.84 -13.84 1.74
N SER A 94 -2.31 -12.92 2.55
CA SER A 94 -1.73 -13.24 3.86
C SER A 94 -2.66 -12.96 5.03
N GLY A 95 -3.68 -12.11 4.84
CA GLY A 95 -4.67 -11.83 5.88
C GLY A 95 -5.65 -10.72 5.51
N VAL A 96 -6.64 -10.54 6.39
CA VAL A 96 -7.67 -9.49 6.28
C VAL A 96 -7.78 -8.78 7.62
N VAL A 97 -7.67 -7.45 7.60
CA VAL A 97 -7.80 -6.59 8.78
C VAL A 97 -9.23 -6.03 8.84
N THR A 98 -9.99 -6.47 9.84
CA THR A 98 -11.31 -5.93 10.16
C THR A 98 -11.21 -5.03 11.38
N SER A 99 -11.54 -3.75 11.27
CA SER A 99 -11.65 -2.88 12.46
C SER A 99 -13.05 -2.97 13.06
N ARG A 100 -13.15 -3.31 14.36
CA ARG A 100 -14.39 -3.14 15.15
C ARG A 100 -14.34 -1.79 15.86
N ALA A 101 -14.45 -0.69 15.13
CA ALA A 101 -14.83 0.58 15.75
C ALA A 101 -16.36 0.60 15.90
N CYS A 102 -16.86 1.12 17.02
CA CYS A 102 -18.26 1.15 17.44
C CYS A 102 -19.26 1.24 16.26
N ARG A 103 -20.16 0.27 16.19
CA ARG A 103 -21.18 0.13 15.14
C ARG A 103 -22.18 1.29 15.28
N LEU A 104 -22.01 2.37 14.52
CA LEU A 104 -23.14 3.26 14.23
C LEU A 104 -24.03 2.54 13.19
N PRO A 105 -25.34 2.42 13.41
CA PRO A 105 -26.24 1.87 12.40
C PRO A 105 -26.12 2.68 11.10
N GLY A 106 -25.71 2.04 10.01
CA GLY A 106 -25.65 2.67 8.68
C GLY A 106 -24.27 3.10 8.14
N THR A 107 -23.16 2.80 8.83
CA THR A 107 -21.82 2.95 8.25
C THR A 107 -21.16 1.60 8.03
N ASP A 108 -21.30 1.06 6.82
CA ASP A 108 -20.47 -0.05 6.35
C ASP A 108 -19.04 0.48 6.14
N ARG A 109 -18.07 -0.12 6.85
CA ARG A 109 -16.64 0.08 6.56
C ARG A 109 -16.08 -1.23 6.05
N GLU A 110 -15.48 -1.16 4.87
CA GLU A 110 -14.96 -2.33 4.17
C GLU A 110 -13.65 -2.84 4.82
N PRO A 111 -13.43 -4.17 4.85
CA PRO A 111 -12.26 -4.78 5.45
C PRO A 111 -10.99 -4.56 4.61
N GLN A 112 -9.87 -4.20 5.24
CA GLN A 112 -8.60 -4.00 4.55
C GLN A 112 -7.93 -5.36 4.26
N HIS A 113 -7.32 -5.52 3.09
CA HIS A 113 -6.66 -6.77 2.67
C HIS A 113 -5.13 -6.64 2.75
N VAL A 114 -4.48 -7.74 3.15
CA VAL A 114 -3.03 -7.83 3.31
C VAL A 114 -2.51 -8.96 2.43
N SER A 115 -1.74 -8.63 1.40
CA SER A 115 -1.17 -9.59 0.46
C SER A 115 0.36 -9.53 0.46
N ARG A 116 1.03 -10.61 0.08
CA ARG A 116 2.50 -10.68 -0.01
C ARG A 116 2.95 -11.11 -1.40
N PRO A 117 3.93 -10.45 -2.03
CA PRO A 117 4.48 -10.92 -3.29
C PRO A 117 5.24 -12.24 -3.10
N GLN A 118 4.98 -13.20 -3.98
CA GLN A 118 5.71 -14.44 -4.11
C GLN A 118 6.72 -14.37 -5.25
N ASN A 119 7.76 -15.21 -5.16
CA ASN A 119 8.71 -15.38 -6.26
C ASN A 119 8.01 -16.09 -7.43
N PRO A 120 8.04 -15.56 -8.68
CA PRO A 120 7.45 -16.23 -9.84
C PRO A 120 8.03 -17.63 -10.13
N GLY A 121 9.19 -17.99 -9.53
CA GLY A 121 9.77 -19.33 -9.60
C GLY A 121 9.20 -20.36 -8.61
N ARG A 122 8.26 -19.97 -7.73
CA ARG A 122 7.57 -20.88 -6.79
C ARG A 122 6.14 -21.16 -7.27
N CYS A 123 5.99 -21.71 -8.47
CA CYS A 123 4.75 -22.40 -8.81
C CYS A 123 4.62 -23.63 -7.89
N HIS A 124 3.63 -23.61 -6.99
CA HIS A 124 3.22 -24.83 -6.29
C HIS A 124 2.72 -25.86 -7.32
N PRO A 125 3.22 -27.11 -7.30
CA PRO A 125 2.64 -28.15 -8.13
C PRO A 125 1.30 -28.55 -7.52
N GLY A 126 0.21 -28.16 -8.19
CA GLY A 126 -1.04 -28.92 -8.16
C GLY A 126 -2.22 -28.28 -7.42
N HIS A 127 -3.15 -27.78 -8.21
CA HIS A 127 -4.54 -28.25 -8.15
C HIS A 127 -5.23 -28.00 -9.50
N ALA A 128 -5.26 -29.05 -10.33
CA ALA A 128 -6.40 -29.34 -11.20
C ALA A 128 -7.29 -30.30 -10.39
N PRO A 129 -8.60 -30.07 -10.33
CA PRO A 129 -9.47 -30.42 -11.45
C PRO A 129 -10.41 -29.31 -11.92
#